data_AF-A0A7V2AUU5-F1
#
_entry.id   AF-A0A7V2AUU5-F1
#
_cell.length_a   1.000
_cell.length_b   1.000
_cell.length_c   1.000
_cell.angle_alpha   90.00
_cell.angle_beta   90.00
_cell.angle_gamma   90.00
#
_symmetry.space_group_name_H-M   'P 1'
#
loop_
_entity.id
_entity.type
_entity.pdbx_description
1 polymer ?
#
loop_
_entity_poly.entity_id
_entity_poly.type
_entity_poly.pdbx_seq_one_letter_code
_entity_poly.pdbx_strand_id
1 'polypeptide(L)'
;PKIEEHDFQFKMRHAEKFLSNKDKVKFTVMFRGREMEHIDLGEKILDRVVEEFSEIAVVEKSPFRMGRIISMILGPRSEKKKGEGKKHAEDKD
;
A
#
# COMPACT_ATOMS: atom_id res chain seq x y z
N PRO A 1 -6.81 -12.70 -5.33
CA PRO A 1 -5.79 -11.97 -6.09
C PRO A 1 -4.42 -12.64 -6.00
N LYS A 2 -3.91 -13.19 -7.10
CA LYS A 2 -2.53 -13.69 -7.18
C LYS A 2 -1.67 -12.68 -7.94
N ILE A 3 -0.61 -12.19 -7.30
CA ILE A 3 0.44 -11.38 -7.92
C ILE A 3 1.70 -12.21 -7.98
N GLU A 4 2.36 -12.23 -9.13
CA GLU A 4 3.67 -12.88 -9.26
C GLU A 4 4.76 -11.96 -8.72
N GLU A 5 5.83 -12.55 -8.17
CA GLU A 5 6.93 -11.79 -7.57
C GLU A 5 7.54 -10.80 -8.58
N HIS A 6 7.69 -11.20 -9.83
CA HIS A 6 8.21 -10.31 -10.88
C HIS A 6 7.30 -9.09 -11.13
N ASP A 7 5.98 -9.28 -11.20
CA ASP A 7 5.01 -8.19 -11.38
C ASP A 7 4.98 -7.26 -10.16
N PHE A 8 5.07 -7.83 -8.95
CA PHE A 8 5.18 -7.05 -7.72
C PHE A 8 6.41 -6.14 -7.77
N GLN A 9 7.60 -6.70 -7.98
CA GLN A 9 8.85 -5.96 -8.03
C GLN A 9 8.87 -4.91 -9.15
N PHE A 10 8.32 -5.24 -10.32
CA PHE A 10 8.20 -4.28 -11.42
C PHE A 10 7.36 -3.06 -11.00
N LYS A 11 6.21 -3.28 -10.33
CA LYS A 11 5.36 -2.19 -9.82
C LYS A 11 6.04 -1.39 -8.71
N MET A 12 6.81 -2.06 -7.83
CA MET A 12 7.54 -1.36 -6.75
C MET A 12 8.56 -0.37 -7.33
N ARG A 13 9.34 -0.78 -8.32
CA ARG A 13 10.30 0.12 -9.00
C ARG A 13 9.65 1.34 -9.65
N HIS A 14 8.41 1.22 -10.12
CA HIS A 14 7.66 2.37 -10.66
C HIS A 14 7.17 3.28 -9.55
N ALA A 15 6.60 2.72 -8.50
CA ALA A 15 6.15 3.49 -7.35
C ALA A 15 7.31 4.24 -6.66
N GLU A 16 8.48 3.62 -6.55
CA GLU A 16 9.70 4.24 -6.02
C GLU A 16 10.05 5.53 -6.77
N LYS A 17 9.94 5.51 -8.11
CA LYS A 17 10.18 6.70 -8.95
C LYS A 17 9.18 7.81 -8.67
N PHE A 18 7.89 7.48 -8.58
CA PHE A 18 6.85 8.46 -8.25
C PHE A 18 7.07 9.08 -6.86
N LEU A 19 7.30 8.24 -5.84
CA LEU A 19 7.57 8.71 -4.48
C LEU A 19 8.83 9.57 -4.41
N SER A 20 9.87 9.21 -5.15
CA SER A 20 11.10 10.02 -5.25
C SER A 20 10.85 11.38 -5.90
N ASN A 21 9.95 11.45 -6.87
CA ASN A 21 9.51 12.69 -7.52
C ASN A 21 8.50 13.51 -6.69
N LYS A 22 8.28 13.14 -5.43
CA LYS A 22 7.31 13.76 -4.52
C LYS A 22 5.84 13.59 -4.95
N ASP A 23 5.55 12.58 -5.76
CA ASP A 23 4.19 12.18 -6.08
C ASP A 23 3.63 11.22 -5.04
N LYS A 24 2.32 11.27 -4.84
CA LYS A 24 1.58 10.28 -4.05
C LYS A 24 1.26 9.06 -4.90
N VAL A 25 1.31 7.87 -4.30
CA VAL A 25 1.00 6.62 -4.99
C VAL A 25 -0.16 5.93 -4.29
N LYS A 26 -1.21 5.62 -5.07
CA LYS A 26 -2.34 4.81 -4.61
C LYS A 26 -2.15 3.37 -5.09
N PHE A 27 -1.97 2.46 -4.15
CA PHE A 27 -1.97 1.03 -4.41
C PHE A 27 -3.40 0.51 -4.34
N THR A 28 -3.76 -0.37 -5.26
CA THR A 28 -5.11 -0.97 -5.32
C THR A 28 -4.99 -2.42 -5.70
N VAL A 29 -5.47 -3.30 -4.82
CA VAL A 29 -5.64 -4.73 -5.10
C VAL A 29 -7.11 -4.95 -5.45
N MET A 30 -7.34 -5.55 -6.61
CA MET A 30 -8.68 -5.89 -7.10
C MET A 30 -8.90 -7.39 -6.99
N PHE A 31 -10.04 -7.76 -6.43
CA PHE A 31 -10.47 -9.14 -6.29
C PHE A 31 -11.46 -9.49 -7.41
N ARG A 32 -11.25 -10.62 -8.09
CA ARG A 32 -12.13 -11.08 -9.17
C ARG A 32 -12.77 -12.43 -8.84
N GLY A 33 -14.09 -12.55 -9.09
CA GLY A 33 -14.83 -13.80 -8.92
C GLY A 33 -14.69 -14.39 -7.51
N ARG A 34 -14.20 -15.63 -7.43
CA ARG A 34 -14.00 -16.38 -6.18
C ARG A 34 -12.89 -15.83 -5.28
N GLU A 35 -12.09 -14.89 -5.76
CA GLU A 35 -11.03 -14.29 -4.97
C GLU A 35 -11.53 -13.39 -3.83
N MET A 36 -12.82 -13.05 -3.81
CA MET A 36 -13.45 -12.29 -2.73
C MET A 36 -13.40 -13.01 -1.38
N GLU A 37 -13.13 -14.32 -1.36
CA GLU A 37 -12.95 -15.09 -0.12
C GLU A 37 -11.55 -14.90 0.49
N HIS A 38 -10.62 -14.31 -0.25
CA HIS A 38 -9.21 -14.14 0.13
C HIS A 38 -8.84 -12.67 0.30
N ILE A 39 -9.68 -11.89 0.98
CA ILE A 39 -9.42 -10.45 1.18
C ILE A 39 -8.17 -10.23 2.03
N ASP A 40 -7.90 -11.14 2.97
CA ASP A 40 -6.69 -11.16 3.80
C ASP A 40 -5.40 -11.14 2.96
N LEU A 41 -5.43 -11.76 1.77
CA LEU A 41 -4.28 -11.74 0.85
C LEU A 41 -4.00 -10.34 0.29
N GLY A 42 -5.05 -9.53 0.08
CA GLY A 42 -4.87 -8.14 -0.35
C GLY A 42 -4.25 -7.27 0.75
N GLU A 43 -4.62 -7.49 2.00
CA GLU A 43 -4.00 -6.81 3.15
C GLU A 43 -2.53 -7.16 3.27
N LYS A 44 -2.17 -8.45 3.21
CA LYS A 44 -0.78 -8.91 3.21
C LYS A 44 0.06 -8.30 2.07
N ILE A 45 -0.53 -8.15 0.88
CA ILE A 45 0.14 -7.48 -0.24
C ILE A 45 0.40 -6.01 0.10
N LEU A 46 -0.57 -5.30 0.67
CA LEU A 46 -0.41 -3.89 1.04
C LEU A 46 0.57 -3.70 2.20
N ASP A 47 0.59 -4.60 3.19
CA ASP A 47 1.57 -4.58 4.28
C ASP A 47 2.99 -4.70 3.72
N ARG A 48 3.21 -5.63 2.79
CA ARG A 48 4.49 -5.78 2.09
C ARG A 48 4.88 -4.50 1.33
N VAL A 49 3.92 -3.78 0.74
CA VAL A 49 4.18 -2.50 0.09
C VAL A 49 4.62 -1.44 1.11
N VAL A 50 4.03 -1.41 2.31
CA VAL A 50 4.47 -0.48 3.38
C VAL A 50 5.90 -0.77 3.80
N GLU A 51 6.24 -2.05 3.97
CA GLU A 51 7.60 -2.48 4.33
C GLU A 51 8.63 -2.07 3.27
N GLU A 52 8.31 -2.28 1.99
CA GLU A 52 9.21 -1.92 0.87
C GLU A 52 9.52 -0.41 0.82
N PHE A 53 8.58 0.44 1.22
CA PHE A 53 8.70 1.90 1.13
C PHE A 53 8.85 2.63 2.48
N SER A 54 9.09 1.91 3.59
CA SER A 54 9.13 2.50 4.94
C SER A 54 10.12 3.67 5.08
N GLU A 55 11.22 3.62 4.32
CA GLU A 55 12.30 4.60 4.36
C GLU A 55 11.95 5.89 3.58
N ILE A 56 11.23 5.77 2.46
CA ILE A 56 11.01 6.88 1.53
C ILE A 56 9.56 7.41 1.51
N ALA A 57 8.63 6.69 2.13
CA ALA A 57 7.22 7.03 2.13
C ALA A 57 6.59 6.96 3.52
N VAL A 58 5.40 7.53 3.62
CA VAL A 58 4.50 7.45 4.78
C VAL A 58 3.12 7.01 4.32
N VAL A 59 2.44 6.22 5.13
CA VAL A 59 1.04 5.86 4.88
C VAL A 59 0.19 7.10 5.13
N GLU A 60 -0.35 7.69 4.08
CA GLU A 60 -1.30 8.82 4.20
C GLU A 60 -2.72 8.33 4.42
N LYS A 61 -3.08 7.21 3.81
CA LYS A 61 -4.35 6.55 4.01
C LYS A 61 -4.13 5.05 4.14
N SER A 62 -4.42 4.53 5.32
CA SER A 62 -4.36 3.10 5.64
C SER A 62 -5.20 2.27 4.67
N PRO A 63 -4.92 0.97 4.52
CA PRO A 63 -5.72 0.06 3.70
C PRO A 63 -7.23 0.20 4.00
N PHE A 64 -8.01 0.51 2.98
CA PHE A 64 -9.46 0.62 3.08
C PHE A 64 -10.12 -0.17 1.95
N ARG A 65 -11.22 -0.84 2.30
CA ARG A 65 -11.97 -1.68 1.37
C ARG A 65 -13.08 -0.85 0.72
N MET A 66 -13.30 -1.06 -0.58
CA MET A 66 -14.41 -0.46 -1.30
C MET A 66 -14.92 -1.46 -2.34
N GLY A 67 -16.03 -2.12 -2.04
CA GLY A 67 -16.59 -3.16 -2.91
C GLY A 67 -15.59 -4.30 -3.15
N ARG A 68 -15.14 -4.45 -4.41
CA ARG A 68 -14.22 -5.53 -4.83
C ARG A 68 -12.75 -5.12 -4.86
N ILE A 69 -12.40 -4.01 -4.21
CA ILE A 69 -11.02 -3.53 -4.13
C ILE A 69 -10.63 -3.24 -2.68
N ILE A 70 -9.34 -3.35 -2.40
CA ILE A 70 -8.70 -2.75 -1.24
C ILE A 70 -7.62 -1.80 -1.74
N SER A 71 -7.58 -0.59 -1.17
CA SER A 71 -6.66 0.45 -1.60
C SER A 71 -5.93 1.07 -0.41
N MET A 72 -4.71 1.54 -0.65
CA MET A 72 -3.88 2.29 0.30
C MET A 72 -3.24 3.46 -0.43
N ILE A 73 -2.97 4.55 0.26
CA ILE A 73 -2.24 5.70 -0.31
C ILE A 73 -0.96 5.92 0.47
N LEU A 74 0.16 5.90 -0.26
CA LEU A 74 1.46 6.32 0.25
C LEU A 74 1.77 7.73 -0.26
N GLY A 75 2.26 8.58 0.65
CA GLY A 75 2.84 9.87 0.34
C GLY A 75 4.36 9.82 0.46
N PRO A 76 5.10 10.66 -0.29
CA PRO A 76 6.54 10.74 -0.19
C PRO A 76 6.93 11.31 1.18
N ARG A 77 8.01 10.79 1.78
CA ARG A 77 8.59 11.41 2.97
C ARG A 77 9.26 12.73 2.52
N SER A 78 8.78 13.85 3.06
CA SER A 78 9.41 15.15 2.88
C SER A 78 10.86 15.08 3.36
N GLU A 79 11.79 15.82 2.73
CA GLU A 79 13.19 15.84 3.18
C GLU A 79 13.27 16.39 4.62
N LYS A 80 13.33 15.45 5.57
CA LYS A 80 13.51 15.59 7.02
C LYS A 80 12.49 16.46 7.77
N LYS A 81 11.67 15.79 8.58
CA LYS A 81 11.96 15.68 10.03
C LYS A 81 11.70 14.26 10.51
N LYS A 82 12.70 13.69 11.20
CA LYS A 82 12.53 12.53 12.09
C LYS A 82 11.54 12.94 13.16
N GLY A 83 10.34 12.36 13.17
CA GLY A 83 9.35 12.59 14.20
C GLY A 83 8.04 11.93 13.84
N GLU A 84 7.55 11.11 14.77
CA GLU A 84 6.17 10.61 14.85
C GLU A 84 5.85 9.37 13.99
N GLY A 85 6.41 8.25 14.43
CA GLY A 85 5.65 7.00 14.44
C GLY A 85 4.66 7.03 15.61
N LYS A 86 3.37 6.85 15.31
CA LYS A 86 2.23 6.40 16.14
C LYS A 86 0.98 6.48 15.23
N LYS A 87 -0.07 5.67 15.29
CA LYS A 87 -0.49 4.39 15.88
C LYS A 87 -1.93 4.20 15.33
N HIS A 88 -2.31 2.96 14.98
CA HIS A 88 -3.65 2.32 15.06
C HIS A 88 -4.95 3.11 14.77
N ALA A 89 -5.81 2.47 13.96
CA ALA A 89 -7.25 2.24 14.21
C ALA A 89 -7.68 1.15 13.20
N GLU A 90 -7.83 -0.14 13.55
CA GLU A 90 -8.99 -0.71 14.25
C GLU A 90 -10.25 0.17 14.12
N ASP A 91 -11.05 -0.09 13.09
CA ASP A 91 -12.49 0.13 13.14
C ASP A 91 -13.16 -1.24 13.08
N LYS A 92 -13.69 -1.64 14.23
CA LYS A 92 -14.77 -2.61 14.38
C LYS A 92 -16.08 -1.88 14.11
N ASP A 93 -16.92 -2.44 13.26
CA ASP A 93 -18.38 -2.50 13.42
C ASP A 93 -18.93 -3.65 12.55
#